data_AF-A0A0B5A1K7-F1
#
_entry.id   AF-A0A0B5A1K7-F1
#
_cell.length_a   1.000
_cell.length_b   1.000
_cell.length_c   1.000
_cell.angle_alpha   90.00
_cell.angle_beta   90.00
_cell.angle_gamma   90.00
#
_symmetry.space_group_name_H-M   'P 1'
#
loop_
_entity.id
_entity.type
_entity.pdbx_description
1 polymer ?
#
loop_
_entity_poly.entity_id
_entity_poly.type
_entity_poly.pdbx_seq_one_letter_code
_entity_poly.pdbx_strand_id
1 'polypeptide(L)'
;AVTNPKNTFYAVKRLIGRKFTDGEVQKDISHVPYGILAHDNGDAWVQTSDSKRMAPQEISARVLEKMKKTAEDFLGEKVTEAVITVPAYFNDSQRQANKDAGRIAGLDVKRIINEPTAAALAYGLDKNGGDRKIAVYDLGGGTFDVSIIEIAEVDGEKQFEVLATNGDTFLGGED
;
A
#
# COMPACT_ATOMS: atom_id res chain seq x y z
N ALA A 1 -15.25 -0.31 14.75
CA ALA A 1 -14.39 0.25 15.81
C ALA A 1 -15.16 0.48 17.11
N VAL A 2 -16.19 1.33 17.16
CA VAL A 2 -16.80 1.85 18.41
C VAL A 2 -17.20 0.78 19.44
N THR A 3 -17.75 -0.36 19.03
CA THR A 3 -18.20 -1.43 19.95
C THR A 3 -17.22 -2.60 20.10
N ASN A 4 -16.15 -2.66 19.30
CA ASN A 4 -15.10 -3.68 19.37
C ASN A 4 -13.73 -3.11 18.99
N PRO A 5 -13.23 -2.09 19.73
CA PRO A 5 -12.11 -1.28 19.28
C PRO A 5 -10.78 -2.05 19.29
N LYS A 6 -10.57 -2.92 20.30
CA LYS A 6 -9.34 -3.71 20.45
C LYS A 6 -9.14 -4.80 19.40
N ASN A 7 -10.19 -5.16 18.65
CA ASN A 7 -10.14 -6.19 17.61
C ASN A 7 -10.57 -5.63 16.22
N THR A 8 -10.70 -4.31 16.08
CA THR A 8 -10.90 -3.69 14.77
C THR A 8 -9.56 -3.10 14.34
N PHE A 9 -8.87 -3.76 13.41
CA PHE A 9 -7.61 -3.29 12.85
C PHE A 9 -7.86 -2.37 11.65
N TYR A 10 -7.23 -1.19 11.65
CA TYR A 10 -7.27 -0.19 10.57
C TYR A 10 -5.88 0.45 10.47
N ALA A 11 -5.61 1.26 9.43
CA ALA A 11 -4.30 1.91 9.23
C ALA A 11 -3.06 0.98 9.28
N VAL A 12 -3.22 -0.34 9.18
CA VAL A 12 -2.13 -1.33 9.31
C VAL A 12 -1.06 -1.18 8.21
N LYS A 13 -1.38 -0.50 7.10
CA LYS A 13 -0.40 -0.07 6.09
C LYS A 13 0.71 0.82 6.69
N ARG A 14 0.44 1.56 7.78
CA ARG A 14 1.46 2.33 8.51
C ARG A 14 2.45 1.45 9.28
N LEU A 15 2.11 0.19 9.56
CA LEU A 15 2.94 -0.77 10.30
C LEU A 15 3.69 -1.78 9.41
N ILE A 16 3.19 -2.02 8.19
CA ILE A 16 3.71 -3.07 7.31
C ILE A 16 5.21 -2.84 7.00
N GLY A 17 6.04 -3.86 7.22
CA GLY A 17 7.49 -3.79 6.97
C GLY A 17 8.27 -2.84 7.90
N ARG A 18 7.70 -2.39 9.02
CA ARG A 18 8.38 -1.56 10.03
C ARG A 18 8.87 -2.38 11.22
N LYS A 19 9.90 -1.88 11.90
CA LYS A 19 10.34 -2.42 13.19
C LYS A 19 9.50 -1.84 14.30
N PHE A 20 9.27 -2.63 15.34
CA PHE A 20 8.54 -2.18 16.52
C PHE A 20 9.18 -0.93 17.13
N THR A 21 10.52 -0.85 17.09
CA THR A 21 11.30 0.27 17.65
C THR A 21 11.31 1.54 16.82
N ASP A 22 10.73 1.54 15.61
CA ASP A 22 10.69 2.72 14.75
C ASP A 22 9.87 3.83 15.42
N GLY A 23 10.33 5.09 15.31
CA GLY A 23 9.70 6.23 15.97
C GLY A 23 8.25 6.44 15.54
N GLU A 24 7.94 6.15 14.27
CA GLU A 24 6.61 6.14 13.69
C GLU A 24 5.70 5.11 14.37
N VAL A 25 6.19 3.87 14.55
CA VAL A 25 5.42 2.80 15.21
C VAL A 25 5.17 3.14 16.68
N GLN A 26 6.16 3.71 17.36
CA GLN A 26 6.02 4.14 18.75
C GLN A 26 4.94 5.24 18.92
N LYS A 27 4.79 6.13 17.93
CA LYS A 27 3.69 7.11 17.92
C LYS A 27 2.34 6.41 17.74
N ASP A 28 2.22 5.51 16.76
CA ASP A 28 0.97 4.81 16.47
C ASP A 28 0.44 4.00 17.66
N ILE A 29 1.30 3.41 18.49
CA ILE A 29 0.92 2.69 19.72
C ILE A 29 -0.01 3.54 20.61
N SER A 30 0.21 4.86 20.65
CA SER A 30 -0.60 5.77 21.46
C SER A 30 -1.88 6.27 20.79
N HIS A 31 -2.03 6.05 19.48
CA HIS A 31 -3.14 6.58 18.68
C HIS A 31 -4.18 5.53 18.28
N VAL A 32 -3.82 4.24 18.30
CA VAL A 32 -4.73 3.16 17.92
C VAL A 32 -5.21 2.35 19.14
N PRO A 33 -6.44 1.80 19.11
CA PRO A 33 -7.00 1.07 20.24
C PRO A 33 -6.61 -0.42 20.30
N TYR A 34 -6.08 -0.98 19.22
CA TYR A 34 -5.65 -2.38 19.14
C TYR A 34 -4.18 -2.52 19.59
N GLY A 35 -3.78 -3.73 19.98
CA GLY A 35 -2.41 -3.97 20.45
C GLY A 35 -1.41 -3.90 19.30
N ILE A 36 -0.28 -3.23 19.52
CA ILE A 36 0.92 -3.30 18.69
C ILE A 36 2.06 -3.81 19.58
N LEU A 37 2.83 -4.79 19.11
CA LEU A 37 3.93 -5.39 19.86
C LEU A 37 5.13 -5.73 18.97
N ALA A 38 6.27 -5.98 19.58
CA ALA A 38 7.43 -6.58 18.92
C ALA A 38 7.20 -8.08 18.71
N HIS A 39 7.43 -8.55 17.48
CA HIS A 39 7.66 -9.96 17.22
C HIS A 39 9.11 -10.37 17.53
N ASP A 40 9.40 -11.67 17.50
CA ASP A 40 10.68 -12.24 17.91
C ASP A 40 11.85 -11.72 17.04
N ASN A 41 11.57 -11.32 15.79
CA ASN A 41 12.52 -10.71 14.86
C ASN A 41 12.57 -9.17 14.92
N GLY A 42 11.86 -8.57 15.89
CA GLY A 42 11.76 -7.13 16.10
C GLY A 42 10.76 -6.39 15.21
N ASP A 43 10.03 -7.08 14.31
CA ASP A 43 9.01 -6.45 13.48
C ASP A 43 7.81 -6.00 14.30
N ALA A 44 7.15 -4.92 13.85
CA ALA A 44 5.90 -4.47 14.43
C ALA A 44 4.76 -5.43 14.03
N TRP A 45 4.12 -6.05 15.02
CA TRP A 45 2.97 -6.94 14.84
C TRP A 45 1.76 -6.39 15.59
N VAL A 46 0.56 -6.85 15.19
CA VAL A 46 -0.68 -6.50 15.88
C VAL A 46 -1.16 -7.63 16.80
N GLN A 47 -1.95 -7.28 17.81
CA GLN A 47 -2.55 -8.21 18.76
C GLN A 47 -4.04 -7.98 18.92
N THR A 48 -4.79 -9.07 18.94
CA THR A 48 -6.18 -9.09 19.40
C THR A 48 -6.27 -9.06 20.94
N SER A 49 -7.45 -8.78 21.46
CA SER A 49 -7.70 -8.74 22.92
C SER A 49 -7.52 -10.10 23.62
N ASP A 50 -7.65 -11.21 22.89
CA ASP A 50 -7.36 -12.58 23.37
C ASP A 50 -5.90 -12.99 23.12
N SER A 51 -5.02 -12.02 22.88
CA SER A 51 -3.57 -12.18 22.74
C SER A 51 -3.07 -12.89 21.48
N LYS A 52 -3.93 -13.14 20.48
CA LYS A 52 -3.48 -13.65 19.19
C LYS A 52 -2.65 -12.58 18.47
N ARG A 53 -1.44 -12.98 18.07
CA ARG A 53 -0.48 -12.13 17.34
C ARG A 53 -0.63 -12.37 15.84
N MET A 54 -0.61 -11.30 15.07
CA MET A 54 -0.70 -11.35 13.61
C MET A 54 0.26 -10.34 12.98
N ALA A 55 0.88 -10.73 11.88
CA ALA A 55 1.72 -9.83 11.10
C ALA A 55 0.85 -8.82 10.33
N PRO A 56 1.31 -7.58 10.09
CA PRO A 56 0.58 -6.59 9.30
C PRO A 56 0.16 -7.08 7.90
N GLN A 57 0.97 -7.94 7.29
CA GLN A 57 0.73 -8.57 6.00
C GLN A 57 -0.48 -9.50 6.03
N GLU A 58 -0.72 -10.21 7.15
CA GLU A 58 -1.88 -11.09 7.30
C GLU A 58 -3.18 -10.29 7.38
N ILE A 59 -3.16 -9.12 8.05
CA ILE A 59 -4.32 -8.22 8.09
C ILE A 59 -4.57 -7.62 6.71
N SER A 60 -3.51 -7.15 6.05
CA SER A 60 -3.59 -6.59 4.69
C SER A 60 -4.09 -7.62 3.68
N ALA A 61 -3.71 -8.89 3.83
CA ALA A 61 -4.21 -9.98 3.02
C ALA A 61 -5.73 -10.15 3.12
N ARG A 62 -6.36 -9.89 4.27
CA ARG A 62 -7.84 -9.93 4.39
C ARG A 62 -8.53 -8.87 3.54
N VAL A 63 -7.92 -7.69 3.41
CA VAL A 63 -8.41 -6.63 2.52
C VAL A 63 -8.25 -7.09 1.06
N LEU A 64 -7.09 -7.66 0.71
CA LEU A 64 -6.82 -8.17 -0.64
C LEU A 64 -7.72 -9.36 -1.02
N GLU A 65 -8.01 -10.27 -0.09
CA GLU A 65 -8.97 -11.37 -0.27
C GLU A 65 -10.36 -10.83 -0.61
N LYS A 66 -10.79 -9.75 0.05
CA LYS A 66 -12.07 -9.09 -0.25
C LYS A 66 -12.04 -8.43 -1.64
N MET A 67 -10.94 -7.80 -2.03
CA MET A 67 -10.79 -7.20 -3.37
C MET A 67 -10.78 -8.27 -4.46
N LYS A 68 -10.03 -9.35 -4.26
CA LYS A 68 -10.04 -10.55 -5.12
C LYS A 68 -11.44 -11.09 -5.29
N LYS A 69 -12.15 -11.35 -4.19
CA LYS A 69 -13.54 -11.84 -4.25
C LYS A 69 -14.47 -10.87 -4.99
N THR A 70 -14.28 -9.57 -4.82
CA THR A 70 -15.06 -8.56 -5.55
C THR A 70 -14.84 -8.64 -7.05
N ALA A 71 -13.60 -8.87 -7.50
CA ALA A 71 -13.30 -9.09 -8.91
C ALA A 71 -13.86 -10.44 -9.42
N GLU A 72 -13.72 -11.51 -8.65
CA GLU A 72 -14.28 -12.84 -8.97
C GLU A 72 -15.81 -12.80 -9.10
N ASP A 73 -16.50 -12.10 -8.19
CA ASP A 73 -17.96 -11.94 -8.21
C ASP A 73 -18.41 -11.16 -9.47
N PHE A 74 -17.60 -10.21 -9.95
CA PHE A 74 -17.87 -9.46 -11.17
C PHE A 74 -17.58 -10.26 -12.45
N LEU A 75 -16.48 -11.01 -12.49
CA LEU A 75 -16.01 -11.75 -13.66
C LEU A 75 -16.69 -13.12 -13.83
N GLY A 76 -17.18 -13.72 -12.74
CA GLY A 76 -17.76 -15.06 -12.74
C GLY A 76 -16.72 -16.19 -12.79
N GLU A 77 -15.43 -15.88 -12.58
CA GLU A 77 -14.33 -16.83 -12.59
C GLU A 77 -13.28 -16.53 -11.52
N LYS A 78 -12.36 -17.47 -11.31
CA LYS A 78 -11.30 -17.36 -10.29
C LYS A 78 -10.23 -16.36 -10.72
N VAL A 79 -9.83 -15.47 -9.79
CA VAL A 79 -8.74 -14.52 -9.99
C VAL A 79 -7.52 -14.99 -9.21
N THR A 80 -6.41 -15.23 -9.92
CA THR A 80 -5.17 -15.75 -9.31
C THR A 80 -3.99 -14.81 -9.41
N GLU A 81 -4.09 -13.74 -10.20
CA GLU A 81 -2.97 -12.82 -10.47
C GLU A 81 -3.38 -11.38 -10.15
N ALA A 82 -2.43 -10.57 -9.70
CA ALA A 82 -2.69 -9.15 -9.43
C ALA A 82 -1.46 -8.26 -9.64
N VAL A 83 -1.75 -6.99 -9.93
CA VAL A 83 -0.84 -5.86 -9.71
C VAL A 83 -1.29 -5.15 -8.44
N ILE A 84 -0.38 -4.91 -7.51
CA ILE A 84 -0.67 -4.28 -6.21
C ILE A 84 0.10 -2.96 -6.12
N THR A 85 -0.57 -1.90 -5.68
CA THR A 85 0.03 -0.58 -5.52
C THR A 85 0.77 -0.45 -4.20
N VAL A 86 1.81 0.40 -4.17
CA VAL A 86 2.50 0.83 -2.95
C VAL A 86 2.90 2.31 -3.06
N PRO A 87 3.08 3.03 -1.94
CA PRO A 87 3.64 4.37 -1.96
C PRO A 87 5.00 4.38 -2.67
N ALA A 88 5.31 5.44 -3.40
CA ALA A 88 6.56 5.51 -4.15
C ALA A 88 7.77 5.42 -3.23
N TYR A 89 7.67 6.03 -2.04
CA TYR A 89 8.73 6.07 -1.05
C TYR A 89 8.82 4.84 -0.12
N PHE A 90 8.06 3.77 -0.40
CA PHE A 90 8.22 2.50 0.33
C PHE A 90 9.61 1.89 0.12
N ASN A 91 10.24 1.49 1.21
CA ASN A 91 11.51 0.77 1.21
C ASN A 91 11.34 -0.72 0.86
N ASP A 92 12.45 -1.43 0.69
CA ASP A 92 12.46 -2.84 0.27
C ASP A 92 11.69 -3.77 1.21
N SER A 93 11.79 -3.56 2.53
CA SER A 93 11.06 -4.37 3.51
C SER A 93 9.55 -4.18 3.39
N GLN A 94 9.10 -2.94 3.24
CA GLN A 94 7.68 -2.62 3.08
C GLN A 94 7.12 -3.15 1.75
N ARG A 95 7.89 -3.05 0.66
CA ARG A 95 7.53 -3.64 -0.65
C ARG A 95 7.42 -5.16 -0.58
N GLN A 96 8.39 -5.81 0.05
CA GLN A 96 8.39 -7.27 0.19
C GLN A 96 7.20 -7.71 1.05
N ALA A 97 6.95 -7.04 2.17
CA ALA A 97 5.81 -7.30 3.03
C ALA A 97 4.46 -7.14 2.31
N ASN A 98 4.30 -6.11 1.47
CA ASN A 98 3.08 -5.96 0.66
C ASN A 98 2.93 -7.06 -0.40
N LYS A 99 4.03 -7.49 -1.01
CA LYS A 99 4.02 -8.65 -1.92
C LYS A 99 3.61 -9.93 -1.19
N ASP A 100 4.06 -10.11 0.05
CA ASP A 100 3.69 -11.26 0.87
C ASP A 100 2.22 -11.23 1.27
N ALA A 101 1.64 -10.05 1.55
CA ALA A 101 0.20 -9.91 1.76
C ALA A 101 -0.61 -10.40 0.54
N GLY A 102 -0.14 -10.08 -0.68
CA GLY A 102 -0.73 -10.60 -1.92
C GLY A 102 -0.66 -12.14 -2.02
N ARG A 103 0.51 -12.72 -1.70
CA ARG A 103 0.67 -14.19 -1.70
C ARG A 103 -0.23 -14.87 -0.66
N ILE A 104 -0.33 -14.32 0.55
CA ILE A 104 -1.20 -14.84 1.61
C ILE A 104 -2.67 -14.82 1.16
N ALA A 105 -3.09 -13.78 0.43
CA ALA A 105 -4.42 -13.68 -0.17
C ALA A 105 -4.66 -14.63 -1.38
N GLY A 106 -3.66 -15.44 -1.73
CA GLY A 106 -3.73 -16.37 -2.87
C GLY A 106 -3.69 -15.66 -4.23
N LEU A 107 -2.88 -14.60 -4.34
CA LEU A 107 -2.59 -13.87 -5.57
C LEU A 107 -1.10 -14.03 -5.95
N ASP A 108 -0.83 -14.41 -7.20
CA ASP A 108 0.47 -14.24 -7.82
C ASP A 108 0.67 -12.75 -8.17
N VAL A 109 1.54 -12.09 -7.41
CA VAL A 109 1.80 -10.66 -7.55
C VAL A 109 2.75 -10.42 -8.72
N LYS A 110 2.18 -10.13 -9.90
CA LYS A 110 2.91 -9.92 -11.15
C LYS A 110 3.76 -8.65 -11.13
N ARG A 111 3.28 -7.63 -10.42
CA ARG A 111 3.96 -6.35 -10.29
C ARG A 111 3.57 -5.67 -8.98
N ILE A 112 4.55 -5.06 -8.33
CA ILE A 112 4.33 -3.98 -7.38
C ILE A 112 4.53 -2.68 -8.14
N ILE A 113 3.50 -1.84 -8.20
CA ILE A 113 3.55 -0.55 -8.90
C ILE A 113 3.47 0.60 -7.90
N ASN A 114 4.21 1.67 -8.17
CA ASN A 114 4.13 2.87 -7.34
C ASN A 114 2.79 3.58 -7.58
N GLU A 115 2.14 4.03 -6.52
CA GLU A 115 0.87 4.76 -6.52
C GLU A 115 0.86 5.95 -7.51
N PRO A 116 1.83 6.89 -7.47
CA PRO A 116 1.83 8.00 -8.41
C PRO A 116 2.08 7.57 -9.88
N THR A 117 2.80 6.47 -10.11
CA THR A 117 2.96 5.90 -11.46
C THR A 117 1.65 5.30 -11.97
N ALA A 118 0.92 4.58 -11.12
CA ALA A 118 -0.39 4.05 -11.47
C ALA A 118 -1.39 5.18 -11.81
N ALA A 119 -1.36 6.27 -11.02
CA ALA A 119 -2.15 7.47 -11.29
C ALA A 119 -1.76 8.14 -12.61
N ALA A 120 -0.46 8.25 -12.92
CA ALA A 120 0.02 8.79 -14.19
C ALA A 120 -0.39 7.94 -15.39
N LEU A 121 -0.34 6.61 -15.28
CA LEU A 121 -0.84 5.70 -16.31
C LEU A 121 -2.34 5.92 -16.55
N ALA A 122 -3.14 5.99 -15.48
CA ALA A 122 -4.57 6.26 -15.58
C ALA A 122 -4.86 7.61 -16.25
N TYR A 123 -4.15 8.66 -15.84
CA TYR A 123 -4.26 9.98 -16.47
C TYR A 123 -3.83 9.96 -17.94
N GLY A 124 -2.76 9.25 -18.27
CA GLY A 124 -2.16 9.22 -19.60
C GLY A 124 -2.97 8.41 -20.62
N LEU A 125 -3.77 7.42 -20.20
CA LEU A 125 -4.54 6.56 -21.11
C LEU A 125 -5.49 7.37 -22.02
N ASP A 126 -6.34 8.21 -21.44
CA ASP A 126 -7.39 8.93 -22.17
C ASP A 126 -6.95 10.28 -22.75
N LYS A 127 -5.75 10.76 -22.40
CA LYS A 127 -5.27 12.07 -22.83
C LYS A 127 -4.54 11.94 -24.16
N ASN A 128 -5.09 12.61 -25.17
CA ASN A 128 -4.42 12.84 -26.44
C ASN A 128 -3.52 14.09 -26.35
N GLY A 129 -2.53 14.17 -27.23
CA GLY A 129 -1.56 15.27 -27.34
C GLY A 129 -0.15 14.85 -26.91
N GLY A 130 0.85 15.55 -27.45
CA GLY A 130 2.26 15.17 -27.32
C GLY A 130 2.86 15.30 -25.91
N ASP A 131 4.18 15.31 -25.90
CA ASP A 131 5.02 15.24 -24.71
C ASP A 131 4.63 16.26 -23.64
N ARG A 132 4.56 15.78 -22.39
CA ARG A 132 4.21 16.61 -21.24
C ARG A 132 4.88 16.13 -19.97
N LYS A 133 5.12 17.08 -19.08
CA LYS A 133 5.58 16.81 -17.71
C LYS A 133 4.44 17.09 -16.75
N ILE A 134 4.15 16.13 -15.89
CA ILE A 134 3.13 16.24 -14.85
C ILE A 134 3.75 16.11 -13.47
N ALA A 135 3.12 16.75 -12.49
CA ALA A 135 3.35 16.47 -11.09
C ALA A 135 2.15 15.69 -10.56
N VAL A 136 2.38 14.50 -10.04
CA VAL A 136 1.39 13.73 -9.29
C VAL A 136 1.60 14.02 -7.82
N TYR A 137 0.63 14.67 -7.19
CA TYR A 137 0.57 14.92 -5.76
C TYR A 137 -0.45 13.96 -5.14
N ASP A 138 0.00 13.02 -4.34
CA ASP A 138 -0.83 11.98 -3.72
C ASP A 138 -0.75 12.10 -2.20
N LEU A 139 -1.82 12.60 -1.58
CA LEU A 139 -1.96 12.71 -0.13
C LEU A 139 -3.11 11.82 0.33
N GLY A 140 -2.75 10.64 0.84
CA GLY A 140 -3.70 9.63 1.30
C GLY A 140 -4.01 9.73 2.80
N GLY A 141 -4.58 8.66 3.33
CA GLY A 141 -4.87 8.55 4.77
C GLY A 141 -3.62 8.43 5.65
N GLY A 142 -2.50 7.91 5.14
CA GLY A 142 -1.28 7.78 5.97
C GLY A 142 0.04 7.86 5.23
N THR A 143 0.01 8.14 3.93
CA THR A 143 1.21 8.33 3.11
C THR A 143 1.03 9.56 2.22
N PHE A 144 2.13 10.27 2.01
CA PHE A 144 2.25 11.37 1.08
C PHE A 144 3.33 11.04 0.06
N ASP A 145 3.03 11.16 -1.23
CA ASP A 145 4.00 11.05 -2.31
C ASP A 145 3.84 12.23 -3.29
N VAL A 146 4.97 12.68 -3.84
CA VAL A 146 5.00 13.57 -5.00
C VAL A 146 5.96 13.01 -6.04
N SER A 147 5.50 12.89 -7.29
CA SER A 147 6.34 12.44 -8.41
C SER A 147 6.24 13.40 -9.59
N ILE A 148 7.39 13.71 -10.18
CA ILE A 148 7.47 14.40 -11.48
C ILE A 148 7.63 13.33 -12.55
N ILE A 149 6.68 13.29 -13.49
CA ILE A 149 6.58 12.25 -14.50
C ILE A 149 6.52 12.90 -15.88
N GLU A 150 7.39 12.44 -16.77
CA GLU A 150 7.33 12.75 -18.20
C GLU A 150 6.51 11.69 -18.91
N ILE A 151 5.54 12.15 -19.69
CA ILE A 151 4.72 11.32 -20.58
C ILE A 151 5.10 11.75 -21.99
N ALA A 152 5.74 10.86 -22.74
CA ALA A 152 6.17 11.10 -24.11
C ALA A 152 5.52 10.11 -25.07
N GLU A 153 5.30 10.53 -26.31
CA GLU A 153 4.84 9.63 -27.38
C GLU A 153 6.02 9.31 -28.30
N VAL A 154 6.54 8.09 -28.21
CA VAL A 154 7.70 7.62 -28.96
C VAL A 154 7.25 6.45 -29.84
N ASP A 155 7.43 6.57 -31.16
CA ASP A 155 7.04 5.55 -32.14
C ASP A 155 5.55 5.13 -32.06
N GLY A 156 4.67 6.06 -31.64
CA GLY A 156 3.24 5.80 -31.46
C GLY A 156 2.89 5.07 -30.15
N GLU A 157 3.87 4.85 -29.27
CA GLU A 157 3.68 4.29 -27.93
C GLU A 157 3.88 5.36 -26.84
N LYS A 158 3.01 5.34 -25.83
CA LYS A 158 3.14 6.24 -24.67
C LYS A 158 4.18 5.69 -23.70
N GLN A 159 5.26 6.44 -23.48
CA GLN A 159 6.27 6.18 -22.47
C GLN A 159 6.03 7.05 -21.23
N PHE A 160 6.23 6.45 -20.06
CA PHE A 160 6.05 7.10 -18.76
C PHE A 160 7.37 7.00 -17.99
N GLU A 161 8.05 8.12 -17.81
CA GLU A 161 9.32 8.18 -17.09
C GLU A 161 9.17 8.98 -15.79
N VAL A 162 9.51 8.36 -14.67
CA VAL A 162 9.56 9.05 -13.37
C VAL A 162 10.89 9.78 -13.27
N LEU A 163 10.86 11.10 -13.40
CA LEU A 163 12.06 11.94 -13.36
C LEU A 163 12.55 12.18 -11.92
N ALA A 164 11.60 12.33 -10.99
CA ALA A 164 11.89 12.51 -9.57
C ALA A 164 10.71 12.02 -8.72
N THR A 165 11.01 11.51 -7.54
CA THR A 165 10.00 11.14 -6.54
C THR A 165 10.49 11.51 -5.15
N ASN A 166 9.58 11.98 -4.30
CA ASN A 166 9.81 12.26 -2.89
C ASN A 166 8.49 12.07 -2.13
N GLY A 167 8.53 12.04 -0.81
CA GLY A 167 7.34 11.81 -0.01
C GLY A 167 7.64 11.60 1.46
N ASP A 168 6.59 11.28 2.20
CA ASP A 168 6.64 10.85 3.59
C ASP A 168 5.68 9.66 3.78
N THR A 169 6.23 8.52 4.17
CA THR A 169 5.47 7.27 4.35
C THR A 169 4.68 7.22 5.66
N PHE A 170 4.70 8.30 6.44
CA PHE A 170 4.01 8.45 7.71
C PHE A 170 3.37 9.85 7.86
N LEU A 171 2.74 10.32 6.78
CA LEU A 171 2.01 11.59 6.71
C LEU A 171 0.72 11.41 5.91
N GLY A 172 -0.42 11.75 6.47
CA GLY A 172 -1.71 11.70 5.80
C GLY A 172 -2.86 12.18 6.67
N GLY A 173 -4.10 11.87 6.30
CA GLY A 173 -5.30 12.30 7.03
C GLY A 173 -5.52 11.68 8.42
N GLU A 174 -4.76 10.65 8.80
CA GLU A 174 -4.79 10.06 10.16
C GLU A 174 -3.95 10.85 11.19
N ASP A 175 -3.11 11.78 10.74
CA ASP A 175 -2.25 12.63 11.58
C ASP A 175 -2.98 13.90 12.05
#